data_AF-A0A7J4ZMR9-F1
#
_entry.id   AF-A0A7J4ZMR9-F1
#
_cell.length_a   1.000
_cell.length_b   1.000
_cell.length_c   1.000
_cell.angle_alpha   90.00
_cell.angle_beta   90.00
_cell.angle_gamma   90.00
#
_symmetry.space_group_name_H-M   'P 1'
#
loop_
_entity.id
_entity.type
_entity.pdbx_description
1 polymer ?
#
loop_
_entity_poly.entity_id
_entity_poly.type
_entity_poly.pdbx_seq_one_letter_code
_entity_poly.pdbx_strand_id
1 'polypeptide(L)'
;MTEHIALYGKGGVGKSTLTSNLSAALAEAGFSVLQVGCDPKGDSCSLLNNGDPIPTVFDLLRERGEISVDAVAHKGFKGVTCVELGDPFGSGQCGSSEIARALAELKRIDLFEAVAPDFVLYDISGDSTCSSFYTPVQQIGVRRVFVVTTADFMSLHAANAIFKMLDRYGESNVPVPVGGLIPNSISSSFEESFIADFAVQTRTRTMGRIPRSLMVRQCELYGKTVIEASPLSNQSYFYRRLANQIVDEAASQPGPSVPMQPEELRAWARTWGDRIYALENGLVTDGAAI
;
A
#
# COMPACT_ATOMS: atom_id res chain seq x y z
N MET A 1 -15.87 -12.35 -8.02
CA MET A 1 -16.08 -11.55 -6.80
C MET A 1 -14.91 -10.59 -6.74
N THR A 2 -15.18 -9.29 -6.61
CA THR A 2 -14.14 -8.25 -6.59
C THR A 2 -13.31 -8.32 -5.31
N GLU A 3 -11.98 -8.30 -5.45
CA GLU A 3 -11.03 -8.29 -4.34
C GLU A 3 -10.64 -6.85 -3.99
N HIS A 4 -11.11 -6.37 -2.83
CA HIS A 4 -10.76 -5.06 -2.30
C HIS A 4 -9.52 -5.16 -1.41
N ILE A 5 -8.43 -4.49 -1.80
CA ILE A 5 -7.11 -4.55 -1.17
C ILE A 5 -6.67 -3.14 -0.78
N ALA A 6 -6.31 -2.96 0.49
CA ALA A 6 -5.76 -1.69 0.97
C ALA A 6 -4.24 -1.79 1.17
N LEU A 7 -3.51 -0.80 0.66
CA LEU A 7 -2.08 -0.64 0.87
C LEU A 7 -1.84 0.51 1.85
N TYR A 8 -1.20 0.20 2.97
CA TYR A 8 -0.72 1.16 3.96
C TYR A 8 0.81 1.18 3.98
N GLY A 9 1.39 2.12 4.71
CA GLY A 9 2.82 2.22 4.95
C GLY A 9 3.20 3.66 5.20
N LYS A 10 4.31 3.91 5.91
CA LYS A 10 4.77 5.27 6.23
C LYS A 10 4.94 6.15 4.98
N GLY A 11 4.76 7.47 5.11
CA GLY A 11 5.10 8.42 4.05
C GLY A 11 6.53 8.21 3.52
N GLY A 12 6.69 8.15 2.20
CA GLY A 12 7.99 8.01 1.54
C GLY A 12 8.53 6.58 1.36
N VAL A 13 7.81 5.53 1.78
CA VAL A 13 8.24 4.12 1.58
C VAL A 13 8.04 3.61 0.15
N GLY A 14 7.61 4.46 -0.79
CA GLY A 14 7.35 4.07 -2.19
C GLY A 14 6.03 3.33 -2.41
N LYS A 15 5.06 3.50 -1.51
CA LYS A 15 3.75 2.85 -1.55
C LYS A 15 2.98 3.16 -2.85
N SER A 16 2.85 4.42 -3.24
CA SER A 16 2.10 4.82 -4.45
C SER A 16 2.75 4.25 -5.72
N THR A 17 4.06 4.36 -5.85
CA THR A 17 4.85 3.70 -6.92
C THR A 17 4.59 2.19 -6.98
N LEU A 18 4.59 1.53 -5.82
CA LEU A 18 4.32 0.10 -5.74
C LEU A 18 2.89 -0.22 -6.17
N THR A 19 1.90 0.54 -5.70
CA THR A 19 0.49 0.37 -6.07
C THR A 19 0.29 0.52 -7.57
N SER A 20 0.84 1.57 -8.21
CA SER A 20 0.73 1.75 -9.67
C SER A 20 1.37 0.61 -10.45
N ASN A 21 2.55 0.14 -10.03
CA ASN A 21 3.22 -0.99 -10.69
C ASN A 21 2.45 -2.31 -10.48
N LEU A 22 1.86 -2.51 -9.30
CA LEU A 22 1.00 -3.66 -9.02
C LEU A 22 -0.26 -3.61 -9.87
N SER A 23 -0.93 -2.46 -9.96
CA SER A 23 -2.08 -2.25 -10.85
C SER A 23 -1.75 -2.58 -12.31
N ALA A 24 -0.62 -2.05 -12.80
CA ALA A 24 -0.15 -2.31 -14.16
C ALA A 24 0.19 -3.79 -14.40
N ALA A 25 0.78 -4.47 -13.41
CA ALA A 25 1.11 -5.89 -13.50
C ALA A 25 -0.14 -6.78 -13.49
N LEU A 26 -1.14 -6.48 -12.66
CA LEU A 26 -2.43 -7.17 -12.64
C LEU A 26 -3.20 -6.97 -13.95
N ALA A 27 -3.24 -5.73 -14.46
CA ALA A 27 -3.86 -5.45 -15.76
C ALA A 27 -3.11 -6.12 -16.93
N GLU A 28 -1.78 -6.19 -16.87
CA GLU A 28 -0.98 -6.97 -17.81
C GLU A 28 -1.30 -8.46 -17.79
N ALA A 29 -1.61 -9.02 -16.62
CA ALA A 29 -2.05 -10.40 -16.46
C ALA A 29 -3.50 -10.65 -16.89
N GLY A 30 -4.22 -9.62 -17.33
CA GLY A 30 -5.58 -9.72 -17.88
C GLY A 30 -6.71 -9.43 -16.90
N PHE A 31 -6.41 -8.97 -15.69
CA PHE A 31 -7.43 -8.58 -14.71
C PHE A 31 -7.94 -7.16 -14.93
N SER A 32 -9.23 -6.93 -14.67
CA SER A 32 -9.79 -5.58 -14.56
C SER A 32 -9.41 -4.97 -13.21
N VAL A 33 -8.76 -3.81 -13.22
CA VAL A 33 -8.22 -3.17 -12.00
C VAL A 33 -8.78 -1.76 -11.84
N LEU A 34 -9.17 -1.43 -10.61
CA LEU A 34 -9.47 -0.07 -10.15
C LEU A 34 -8.45 0.34 -9.08
N GLN A 35 -7.71 1.41 -9.31
CA GLN A 35 -6.88 2.04 -8.29
C GLN A 35 -7.59 3.29 -7.75
N VAL A 36 -7.69 3.38 -6.42
CA VAL A 36 -8.24 4.53 -5.70
C VAL A 36 -7.14 5.16 -4.85
N GLY A 37 -6.69 6.35 -5.25
CA GLY A 37 -5.75 7.16 -4.50
C GLY A 37 -6.45 7.87 -3.35
N CYS A 38 -6.12 7.48 -2.11
CA CYS A 38 -6.71 8.04 -0.90
C CYS A 38 -5.73 8.96 -0.15
N ASP A 39 -4.79 9.56 -0.87
CA ASP A 39 -3.86 10.55 -0.33
C ASP A 39 -4.33 11.97 -0.73
N PRO A 40 -4.34 12.95 0.21
CA PRO A 40 -4.70 14.34 -0.11
C PRO A 40 -3.88 14.95 -1.26
N LYS A 41 -2.69 14.43 -1.56
CA LYS A 41 -1.85 14.88 -2.67
C LYS A 41 -2.47 14.62 -4.05
N GLY A 42 -3.33 13.60 -4.19
CA GLY A 42 -4.03 13.30 -5.44
C GLY A 42 -3.15 12.84 -6.60
N ASP A 43 -1.99 12.22 -6.32
CA ASP A 43 -0.99 11.84 -7.33
C ASP A 43 -0.68 10.32 -7.38
N SER A 44 -1.48 9.49 -6.72
CA SER A 44 -1.28 8.02 -6.65
C SER A 44 -1.33 7.34 -8.02
N CYS A 45 -2.19 7.82 -8.91
CA CYS A 45 -2.44 7.28 -10.23
C CYS A 45 -1.58 7.94 -11.32
N SER A 46 -0.75 8.93 -10.99
CA SER A 46 0.06 9.69 -11.95
C SER A 46 0.89 8.79 -12.87
N LEU A 47 1.55 7.76 -12.31
CA LEU A 47 2.37 6.81 -13.09
C LEU A 47 1.56 5.92 -14.06
N LEU A 48 0.25 5.80 -13.86
CA LEU A 48 -0.65 5.11 -14.78
C LEU A 48 -1.19 6.05 -15.87
N ASN A 49 -0.95 7.34 -15.74
CA ASN A 49 -1.43 8.41 -16.61
C ASN A 49 -0.27 9.27 -17.15
N ASN A 50 0.87 8.66 -17.50
CA ASN A 50 2.05 9.35 -18.06
C ASN A 50 2.61 10.50 -17.20
N GLY A 51 2.35 10.50 -15.90
CA GLY A 51 2.74 11.56 -14.97
C GLY A 51 1.73 12.71 -14.87
N ASP A 52 0.68 12.70 -15.67
CA ASP A 52 -0.33 13.74 -15.67
C ASP A 52 -1.34 13.54 -14.53
N PRO A 53 -1.75 14.62 -13.83
CA PRO A 53 -2.78 14.54 -12.81
C PRO A 53 -4.14 14.20 -13.43
N ILE A 54 -5.02 13.61 -12.64
CA ILE A 54 -6.43 13.41 -12.99
C ILE A 54 -7.32 14.25 -12.04
N PRO A 55 -8.51 14.70 -12.49
CA PRO A 55 -9.50 15.32 -11.63
C PRO A 55 -9.74 14.51 -10.35
N THR A 56 -9.76 15.19 -9.21
CA THR A 56 -10.02 14.55 -7.92
C THR A 56 -11.50 14.62 -7.54
N VAL A 57 -11.96 13.67 -6.75
CA VAL A 57 -13.34 13.62 -6.25
C VAL A 57 -13.69 14.91 -5.49
N PHE A 58 -12.82 15.40 -4.60
CA PHE A 58 -13.13 16.61 -3.85
C PHE A 58 -13.11 17.87 -4.70
N ASP A 59 -12.23 17.96 -5.71
CA ASP A 59 -12.24 19.10 -6.62
C ASP A 59 -13.53 19.14 -7.43
N LEU A 60 -13.97 18.00 -7.97
CA LEU A 60 -15.23 17.90 -8.69
C LEU A 60 -16.44 18.21 -7.81
N LEU A 61 -16.47 17.70 -6.58
CA LEU A 61 -17.51 18.03 -5.60
C LEU A 61 -17.54 19.53 -5.27
N ARG A 62 -16.38 20.18 -5.19
CA ARG A 62 -16.27 21.62 -4.91
C ARG A 62 -16.75 22.46 -6.09
N GLU A 63 -16.38 22.06 -7.30
CA GLU A 63 -16.71 22.78 -8.53
C GLU A 63 -18.17 22.60 -8.95
N ARG A 64 -18.71 21.38 -8.80
CA ARG A 64 -19.99 20.97 -9.41
C ARG A 64 -21.06 20.61 -8.39
N GLY A 65 -20.70 20.38 -7.13
CA GLY A 65 -21.61 19.91 -6.07
C GLY A 65 -21.93 18.41 -6.12
N GLU A 66 -21.65 17.75 -7.25
CA GLU A 66 -21.90 16.33 -7.47
C GLU A 66 -20.80 15.70 -8.34
N ILE A 67 -20.76 14.36 -8.36
CA ILE A 67 -19.86 13.56 -9.18
C ILE A 67 -20.65 12.51 -9.98
N SER A 68 -20.07 12.05 -11.07
CA SER A 68 -20.54 10.91 -11.87
C SER A 68 -19.38 9.96 -12.15
N VAL A 69 -19.68 8.72 -12.54
CA VAL A 69 -18.66 7.70 -12.85
C VAL A 69 -17.71 8.20 -13.94
N ASP A 70 -18.25 8.71 -15.05
CA ASP A 70 -17.43 9.21 -16.17
C ASP A 70 -16.53 10.39 -15.80
N ALA A 71 -16.91 11.17 -14.77
CA ALA A 71 -16.13 12.32 -14.33
C ALA A 71 -14.95 11.94 -13.43
N VAL A 72 -15.06 10.83 -12.67
CA VAL A 72 -14.04 10.42 -11.70
C VAL A 72 -13.19 9.23 -12.16
N ALA A 73 -13.72 8.40 -13.06
CA ALA A 73 -13.09 7.16 -13.52
C ALA A 73 -12.24 7.40 -14.77
N HIS A 74 -10.93 7.53 -14.58
CA HIS A 74 -9.98 7.75 -15.67
C HIS A 74 -9.32 6.46 -16.11
N LYS A 75 -9.17 6.22 -17.42
CA LYS A 75 -8.46 5.04 -17.93
C LYS A 75 -6.98 5.34 -18.12
N GLY A 76 -6.14 4.62 -17.38
CA GLY A 76 -4.69 4.64 -17.48
C GLY A 76 -4.13 3.48 -18.31
N PHE A 77 -2.84 3.19 -18.08
CA PHE A 77 -2.12 2.09 -18.72
C PHE A 77 -2.89 0.77 -18.68
N LYS A 78 -2.97 0.09 -19.83
CA LYS A 78 -3.69 -1.19 -20.02
C LYS A 78 -5.14 -1.19 -19.49
N GLY A 79 -5.79 -0.03 -19.45
CA GLY A 79 -7.20 0.08 -19.06
C GLY A 79 -7.45 0.02 -17.56
N VAL A 80 -6.41 0.12 -16.73
CA VAL A 80 -6.55 0.35 -15.28
C VAL A 80 -7.43 1.58 -15.08
N THR A 81 -8.49 1.44 -14.28
CA THR A 81 -9.33 2.57 -13.89
C THR A 81 -8.68 3.28 -12.71
N CYS A 82 -8.53 4.59 -12.80
CA CYS A 82 -7.88 5.44 -11.81
C CYS A 82 -8.90 6.42 -11.23
N VAL A 83 -8.92 6.55 -9.92
CA VAL A 83 -9.73 7.53 -9.18
C VAL A 83 -8.83 8.16 -8.12
N GLU A 84 -8.85 9.49 -8.01
CA GLU A 84 -8.15 10.23 -6.94
C GLU A 84 -9.17 10.91 -6.02
N LEU A 85 -9.03 10.74 -4.71
CA LEU A 85 -9.90 11.44 -3.77
C LEU A 85 -9.54 12.93 -3.69
N GLY A 86 -8.24 13.24 -3.59
CA GLY A 86 -7.71 14.59 -3.46
C GLY A 86 -7.84 15.18 -2.06
N ASP A 87 -7.59 16.49 -1.94
CA ASP A 87 -7.67 17.21 -0.69
C ASP A 87 -9.09 17.77 -0.44
N PRO A 88 -9.76 17.37 0.65
CA PRO A 88 -11.09 17.88 0.96
C PRO A 88 -11.15 19.39 1.17
N PHE A 89 -10.10 20.01 1.71
CA PHE A 89 -10.12 21.40 2.14
C PHE A 89 -9.42 22.36 1.15
N GLY A 90 -8.71 21.85 0.16
CA GLY A 90 -7.88 22.66 -0.75
C GLY A 90 -6.76 23.44 -0.03
N SER A 91 -6.35 22.97 1.15
CA SER A 91 -5.34 23.57 2.04
C SER A 91 -4.16 22.65 2.39
N GLY A 92 -4.11 21.46 1.79
CA GLY A 92 -3.16 20.38 2.07
C GLY A 92 -3.44 19.62 3.38
N GLN A 93 -4.59 19.83 4.03
CA GLN A 93 -4.92 19.21 5.32
C GLN A 93 -5.73 17.93 5.13
N CYS A 94 -5.36 16.85 5.81
CA CYS A 94 -6.12 15.61 5.78
C CYS A 94 -7.28 15.67 6.80
N GLY A 95 -8.50 15.78 6.30
CA GLY A 95 -9.73 15.62 7.08
C GLY A 95 -10.10 14.14 7.20
N SER A 96 -10.25 13.67 8.42
CA SER A 96 -10.45 12.26 8.73
C SER A 96 -11.89 11.80 8.37
N SER A 97 -12.89 12.68 8.49
CA SER A 97 -14.29 12.39 8.14
C SER A 97 -14.57 12.45 6.63
N GLU A 98 -13.68 13.07 5.89
CA GLU A 98 -13.90 13.49 4.53
C GLU A 98 -13.60 12.35 3.56
N ILE A 99 -12.56 11.55 3.82
CA ILE A 99 -12.25 10.36 3.00
C ILE A 99 -13.39 9.33 3.09
N ALA A 100 -13.99 9.18 4.27
CA ALA A 100 -15.21 8.39 4.43
C ALA A 100 -16.35 8.93 3.57
N ARG A 101 -16.54 10.25 3.55
CA ARG A 101 -17.52 10.92 2.68
C ARG A 101 -17.24 10.64 1.20
N ALA A 102 -16.00 10.79 0.74
CA ALA A 102 -15.66 10.56 -0.66
C ALA A 102 -15.90 9.10 -1.08
N LEU A 103 -15.52 8.12 -0.25
CA LEU A 103 -15.82 6.71 -0.51
C LEU A 103 -17.33 6.42 -0.50
N ALA A 104 -18.10 7.10 0.36
CA ALA A 104 -19.56 7.01 0.35
C ALA A 104 -20.16 7.61 -0.94
N GLU A 105 -19.62 8.72 -1.45
CA GLU A 105 -20.03 9.29 -2.74
C GLU A 105 -19.70 8.35 -3.90
N LEU A 106 -18.52 7.72 -3.91
CA LEU A 106 -18.15 6.72 -4.92
C LEU A 106 -19.12 5.52 -4.94
N LYS A 107 -19.58 5.09 -3.76
CA LYS A 107 -20.64 4.07 -3.66
C LYS A 107 -21.99 4.58 -4.13
N ARG A 108 -22.34 5.83 -3.81
CA ARG A 108 -23.64 6.42 -4.19
C ARG A 108 -23.81 6.51 -5.70
N ILE A 109 -22.72 6.66 -6.45
CA ILE A 109 -22.71 6.65 -7.91
C ILE A 109 -22.52 5.26 -8.51
N ASP A 110 -22.59 4.19 -7.69
CA ASP A 110 -22.41 2.80 -8.10
C ASP A 110 -21.11 2.56 -8.90
N LEU A 111 -20.01 3.23 -8.51
CA LEU A 111 -18.73 3.17 -9.22
C LEU A 111 -18.24 1.71 -9.35
N PHE A 112 -18.33 0.94 -8.27
CA PHE A 112 -17.77 -0.41 -8.23
C PHE A 112 -18.55 -1.38 -9.11
N GLU A 113 -19.87 -1.22 -9.17
CA GLU A 113 -20.79 -1.96 -10.03
C GLU A 113 -20.62 -1.57 -11.50
N ALA A 114 -20.47 -0.27 -11.79
CA ALA A 114 -20.29 0.24 -13.14
C ALA A 114 -18.94 -0.18 -13.75
N VAL A 115 -17.86 -0.16 -12.95
CA VAL A 115 -16.52 -0.56 -13.39
C VAL A 115 -16.35 -2.09 -13.37
N ALA A 116 -17.03 -2.78 -12.44
CA ALA A 116 -16.95 -4.22 -12.21
C ALA A 116 -15.51 -4.79 -12.25
N PRO A 117 -14.57 -4.26 -11.44
CA PRO A 117 -13.18 -4.72 -11.46
C PRO A 117 -13.00 -6.07 -10.78
N ASP A 118 -11.98 -6.82 -11.18
CA ASP A 118 -11.52 -8.00 -10.45
C ASP A 118 -10.80 -7.60 -9.16
N PHE A 119 -10.00 -6.52 -9.21
CA PHE A 119 -9.24 -5.98 -8.08
C PHE A 119 -9.49 -4.48 -7.89
N VAL A 120 -9.68 -4.08 -6.63
CA VAL A 120 -9.64 -2.66 -6.22
C VAL A 120 -8.47 -2.44 -5.28
N LEU A 121 -7.53 -1.58 -5.66
CA LEU A 121 -6.36 -1.22 -4.87
C LEU A 121 -6.52 0.18 -4.27
N TYR A 122 -6.59 0.26 -2.95
CA TYR A 122 -6.65 1.53 -2.22
C TYR A 122 -5.26 1.94 -1.76
N ASP A 123 -4.76 3.07 -2.26
CA ASP A 123 -3.50 3.65 -1.82
C ASP A 123 -3.74 4.61 -0.65
N ILE A 124 -3.56 4.13 0.59
CA ILE A 124 -3.95 4.87 1.79
C ILE A 124 -2.76 5.62 2.38
N SER A 125 -2.93 6.93 2.58
CA SER A 125 -1.86 7.81 3.07
C SER A 125 -1.14 7.27 4.30
N GLY A 126 0.17 7.46 4.32
CA GLY A 126 1.06 6.89 5.33
C GLY A 126 1.18 7.70 6.62
N ASP A 127 0.79 8.96 6.57
CA ASP A 127 0.85 9.89 7.71
C ASP A 127 -0.43 9.84 8.54
N SER A 128 -1.48 9.23 8.00
CA SER A 128 -2.73 8.97 8.72
C SER A 128 -2.63 7.68 9.53
N THR A 129 -2.02 7.74 10.72
CA THR A 129 -2.40 6.86 11.84
C THR A 129 -3.79 7.21 12.40
N CYS A 130 -4.57 7.97 11.64
CA CYS A 130 -5.88 8.44 12.00
C CYS A 130 -6.86 7.29 11.83
N SER A 131 -7.63 7.04 12.88
CA SER A 131 -8.76 6.12 12.95
C SER A 131 -9.76 6.23 11.78
N SER A 132 -9.72 7.33 11.03
CA SER A 132 -10.59 7.62 9.91
C SER A 132 -10.53 6.67 8.74
N PHE A 133 -9.41 6.00 8.50
CA PHE A 133 -9.32 5.08 7.37
C PHE A 133 -9.88 3.71 7.69
N TYR A 134 -10.09 3.38 8.96
CA TYR A 134 -10.61 2.09 9.35
C TYR A 134 -12.09 1.92 9.00
N THR A 135 -12.93 2.89 9.39
CA THR A 135 -14.39 2.83 9.14
C THR A 135 -14.72 2.71 7.65
N PRO A 136 -14.09 3.46 6.73
CA PRO A 136 -14.32 3.33 5.30
C PRO A 136 -13.80 2.02 4.72
N VAL A 137 -12.64 1.51 5.20
CA VAL A 137 -12.08 0.20 4.83
C VAL A 137 -13.03 -0.94 5.19
N GLN A 138 -13.71 -0.87 6.34
CA GLN A 138 -14.77 -1.82 6.67
C GLN A 138 -16.01 -1.65 5.78
N GLN A 139 -16.44 -0.41 5.55
CA GLN A 139 -17.63 -0.15 4.74
C GLN A 139 -17.46 -0.68 3.31
N ILE A 140 -16.32 -0.47 2.67
CA ILE A 140 -16.04 -0.97 1.30
C ILE A 140 -15.71 -2.47 1.25
N GLY A 141 -15.70 -3.17 2.39
CA GLY A 141 -15.49 -4.62 2.43
C GLY A 141 -14.07 -5.05 2.05
N VAL A 142 -13.04 -4.30 2.48
CA VAL A 142 -11.65 -4.69 2.25
C VAL A 142 -11.39 -6.10 2.78
N ARG A 143 -10.90 -6.97 1.89
CA ARG A 143 -10.59 -8.36 2.21
C ARG A 143 -9.15 -8.54 2.67
N ARG A 144 -8.25 -7.62 2.34
CA ARG A 144 -6.82 -7.70 2.72
C ARG A 144 -6.21 -6.33 2.91
N VAL A 145 -5.39 -6.22 3.95
CA VAL A 145 -4.48 -5.09 4.15
C VAL A 145 -3.05 -5.54 3.94
N PHE A 146 -2.31 -4.84 3.08
CA PHE A 146 -0.86 -4.97 2.98
C PHE A 146 -0.19 -3.71 3.54
N VAL A 147 0.94 -3.90 4.23
CA VAL A 147 1.74 -2.80 4.74
C VAL A 147 3.07 -2.76 4.02
N VAL A 148 3.25 -1.77 3.15
CA VAL A 148 4.51 -1.48 2.46
C VAL A 148 5.51 -0.91 3.46
N THR A 149 6.70 -1.50 3.53
CA THR A 149 7.74 -1.07 4.47
C THR A 149 9.12 -1.10 3.84
N THR A 150 9.98 -0.19 4.26
CA THR A 150 11.43 -0.22 4.07
C THR A 150 12.12 -0.82 5.30
N ALA A 151 13.43 -0.99 5.23
CA ALA A 151 14.24 -1.55 6.31
C ALA A 151 14.69 -0.52 7.37
N ASP A 152 14.09 0.67 7.43
CA ASP A 152 14.30 1.60 8.53
C ASP A 152 13.34 1.33 9.69
N PHE A 153 13.84 1.50 10.92
CA PHE A 153 13.05 1.26 12.13
C PHE A 153 11.77 2.11 12.18
N MET A 154 11.79 3.34 11.65
CA MET A 154 10.61 4.20 11.66
C MET A 154 9.50 3.68 10.74
N SER A 155 9.84 3.04 9.62
CA SER A 155 8.87 2.35 8.76
C SER A 155 8.22 1.17 9.49
N LEU A 156 9.01 0.35 10.19
CA LEU A 156 8.47 -0.77 10.98
C LEU A 156 7.68 -0.32 12.22
N HIS A 157 8.09 0.78 12.84
CA HIS A 157 7.32 1.42 13.91
C HIS A 157 5.94 1.89 13.41
N ALA A 158 5.88 2.49 12.21
CA ALA A 158 4.61 2.85 11.57
C ALA A 158 3.78 1.62 11.22
N ALA A 159 4.40 0.55 10.69
CA ALA A 159 3.72 -0.73 10.44
C ALA A 159 3.10 -1.31 11.72
N ASN A 160 3.82 -1.28 12.85
CA ASN A 160 3.30 -1.71 14.14
C ASN A 160 2.12 -0.85 14.61
N ALA A 161 2.17 0.47 14.38
CA ALA A 161 1.07 1.37 14.69
C ALA A 161 -0.19 1.08 13.85
N ILE A 162 -0.02 0.73 12.57
CA ILE A 162 -1.10 0.25 11.69
C ILE A 162 -1.68 -1.05 12.23
N PHE A 163 -0.86 -2.02 12.63
CA PHE A 163 -1.36 -3.26 13.24
C PHE A 163 -2.16 -3.00 14.53
N LYS A 164 -1.72 -2.07 15.40
CA LYS A 164 -2.50 -1.64 16.58
C LYS A 164 -3.83 -1.01 16.22
N MET A 165 -3.87 -0.23 15.14
CA MET A 165 -5.12 0.32 14.64
C MET A 165 -6.05 -0.81 14.20
N LEU A 166 -5.58 -1.72 13.35
CA LEU A 166 -6.39 -2.83 12.84
C LEU A 166 -6.87 -3.78 13.96
N ASP A 167 -6.06 -4.01 14.98
CA ASP A 167 -6.37 -4.86 16.14
C ASP A 167 -7.46 -4.25 17.04
N ARG A 168 -7.32 -2.98 17.44
CA ARG A 168 -8.30 -2.28 18.32
C ARG A 168 -9.71 -2.25 17.75
N TYR A 169 -9.83 -2.15 16.44
CA TYR A 169 -11.16 -2.12 15.82
C TYR A 169 -11.68 -3.52 15.45
N GLY A 170 -10.85 -4.56 15.54
CA GLY A 170 -11.29 -5.95 15.55
C GLY A 170 -12.21 -6.26 16.74
N GLU A 171 -12.17 -5.46 17.81
CA GLU A 171 -13.12 -5.51 18.94
C GLU A 171 -14.58 -5.22 18.52
N SER A 172 -14.80 -4.65 17.32
CA SER A 172 -16.13 -4.52 16.70
C SER A 172 -16.65 -5.83 16.07
N ASN A 173 -16.04 -6.99 16.40
CA ASN A 173 -16.34 -8.35 15.94
C ASN A 173 -16.07 -8.69 14.47
N VAL A 174 -15.35 -7.84 13.72
CA VAL A 174 -14.86 -8.17 12.37
C VAL A 174 -13.38 -7.82 12.25
N PRO A 175 -12.46 -8.78 12.44
CA PRO A 175 -11.03 -8.54 12.27
C PRO A 175 -10.74 -8.20 10.80
N VAL A 176 -10.01 -7.12 10.56
CA VAL A 176 -9.50 -6.80 9.22
C VAL A 176 -8.25 -7.63 8.98
N PRO A 177 -8.27 -8.56 8.02
CA PRO A 177 -7.23 -9.57 7.93
C PRO A 177 -6.01 -9.01 7.18
N VAL A 178 -4.84 -9.15 7.80
CA VAL A 178 -3.58 -8.59 7.28
C VAL A 178 -2.95 -9.60 6.32
N GLY A 179 -2.80 -9.20 5.06
CA GLY A 179 -2.21 -10.01 4.00
C GLY A 179 -0.71 -10.24 4.20
N GLY A 180 -0.02 -9.22 4.71
CA GLY A 180 1.42 -9.27 5.03
C GLY A 180 2.10 -7.91 4.93
N LEU A 181 3.40 -7.91 5.20
CA LEU A 181 4.31 -6.80 4.92
C LEU A 181 4.84 -6.92 3.48
N ILE A 182 4.99 -5.81 2.76
CA ILE A 182 5.66 -5.80 1.45
C ILE A 182 7.00 -5.06 1.60
N PRO A 183 8.13 -5.79 1.67
CA PRO A 183 9.45 -5.18 1.74
C PRO A 183 9.76 -4.44 0.44
N ASN A 184 9.99 -3.13 0.52
CA ASN A 184 10.27 -2.27 -0.62
C ASN A 184 11.65 -1.59 -0.53
N SER A 185 12.26 -1.34 -1.68
CA SER A 185 13.59 -0.70 -1.80
C SER A 185 14.68 -1.42 -1.00
N ILE A 186 14.65 -2.75 -1.01
CA ILE A 186 15.57 -3.61 -0.27
C ILE A 186 16.88 -3.83 -1.04
N SER A 187 18.01 -3.70 -0.35
CA SER A 187 19.34 -3.69 -0.94
C SER A 187 20.25 -4.82 -0.44
N SER A 188 19.91 -5.48 0.66
CA SER A 188 20.73 -6.54 1.26
C SER A 188 19.90 -7.61 1.96
N SER A 189 20.50 -8.79 2.19
CA SER A 189 19.89 -9.86 2.99
C SER A 189 19.70 -9.46 4.46
N PHE A 190 20.53 -8.56 4.98
CA PHE A 190 20.38 -8.02 6.33
C PHE A 190 19.07 -7.23 6.46
N GLU A 191 18.77 -6.36 5.49
CA GLU A 191 17.52 -5.60 5.45
C GLU A 191 16.29 -6.53 5.34
N GLU A 192 16.39 -7.61 4.56
CA GLU A 192 15.35 -8.64 4.48
C GLU A 192 15.13 -9.33 5.83
N SER A 193 16.22 -9.71 6.50
CA SER A 193 16.17 -10.41 7.79
C SER A 193 15.58 -9.52 8.89
N PHE A 194 15.87 -8.21 8.85
CA PHE A 194 15.31 -7.24 9.78
C PHE A 194 13.79 -7.15 9.67
N ILE A 195 13.26 -7.08 8.44
CA ILE A 195 11.82 -7.03 8.20
C ILE A 195 11.16 -8.39 8.46
N ALA A 196 11.82 -9.49 8.10
CA ALA A 196 11.32 -10.84 8.32
C ALA A 196 11.19 -11.16 9.81
N ASP A 197 12.17 -10.78 10.64
CA ASP A 197 12.07 -10.95 12.09
C ASP A 197 10.93 -10.11 12.67
N PHE A 198 10.78 -8.84 12.25
CA PHE A 198 9.61 -8.04 12.64
C PHE A 198 8.28 -8.72 12.26
N ALA A 199 8.22 -9.34 11.07
CA ALA A 199 7.04 -10.08 10.62
C ALA A 199 6.73 -11.26 11.56
N VAL A 200 7.76 -12.02 11.96
CA VAL A 200 7.63 -13.12 12.92
C VAL A 200 7.15 -12.61 14.29
N GLN A 201 7.76 -11.55 14.82
CA GLN A 201 7.36 -10.97 16.12
C GLN A 201 5.89 -10.52 16.12
N THR A 202 5.40 -10.04 14.97
CA THR A 202 4.03 -9.55 14.82
C THR A 202 3.05 -10.60 14.25
N ARG A 203 3.47 -11.88 14.18
CA ARG A 203 2.69 -13.01 13.64
C ARG A 203 2.14 -12.79 12.24
N THR A 204 2.81 -11.96 11.47
CA THR A 204 2.53 -11.72 10.05
C THR A 204 3.60 -12.41 9.20
N ARG A 205 3.62 -12.08 7.92
CA ARG A 205 4.58 -12.62 6.94
C ARG A 205 5.00 -11.53 5.99
N THR A 206 6.14 -11.72 5.35
CA THR A 206 6.56 -10.92 4.22
C THR A 206 5.98 -11.50 2.93
N MET A 207 5.38 -10.63 2.13
CA MET A 207 5.05 -10.87 0.74
C MET A 207 6.29 -10.64 -0.13
N GLY A 208 6.15 -10.77 -1.45
CA GLY A 208 7.23 -10.53 -2.41
C GLY A 208 8.09 -9.30 -2.07
N ARG A 209 9.41 -9.44 -2.21
CA ARG A 209 10.37 -8.35 -2.03
C ARG A 209 10.49 -7.51 -3.30
N ILE A 210 10.57 -6.20 -3.15
CA ILE A 210 10.88 -5.26 -4.22
C ILE A 210 12.29 -4.68 -3.97
N PRO A 211 13.30 -5.08 -4.76
CA PRO A 211 14.66 -4.57 -4.60
C PRO A 211 14.76 -3.09 -4.94
N ARG A 212 15.76 -2.43 -4.36
CA ARG A 212 16.13 -1.07 -4.75
C ARG A 212 16.68 -1.07 -6.18
N SER A 213 16.14 -0.20 -7.03
CA SER A 213 16.58 -0.11 -8.43
C SER A 213 16.48 1.30 -8.97
N LEU A 214 17.53 1.75 -9.67
CA LEU A 214 17.52 3.02 -10.41
C LEU A 214 16.51 3.00 -11.57
N MET A 215 16.13 1.80 -12.05
CA MET A 215 15.10 1.65 -13.07
C MET A 215 13.75 2.23 -12.61
N VAL A 216 13.40 2.04 -11.33
CA VAL A 216 12.16 2.61 -10.77
C VAL A 216 12.20 4.13 -10.90
N ARG A 217 13.29 4.75 -10.43
CA ARG A 217 13.47 6.21 -10.51
C ARG A 217 13.44 6.70 -11.95
N GLN A 218 14.10 6.00 -12.87
CA GLN A 218 14.08 6.36 -14.28
C GLN A 218 12.64 6.37 -14.82
N CYS A 219 11.86 5.32 -14.56
CA CYS A 219 10.48 5.21 -15.05
C CYS A 219 9.57 6.29 -14.43
N GLU A 220 9.72 6.57 -13.13
CA GLU A 220 9.02 7.66 -12.44
C GLU A 220 9.30 9.03 -13.07
N LEU A 221 10.54 9.31 -13.46
CA LEU A 221 10.91 10.56 -14.15
C LEU A 221 10.24 10.70 -15.53
N TYR A 222 9.80 9.60 -16.14
CA TYR A 222 9.00 9.60 -17.36
C TYR A 222 7.49 9.49 -17.10
N GLY A 223 7.06 9.54 -15.84
CA GLY A 223 5.65 9.43 -15.46
C GLY A 223 5.05 8.06 -15.73
N LYS A 224 5.86 7.00 -15.79
CA LYS A 224 5.43 5.65 -16.18
C LYS A 224 5.74 4.61 -15.12
N THR A 225 4.91 3.57 -15.07
CA THR A 225 5.26 2.36 -14.30
C THR A 225 6.45 1.64 -14.92
N VAL A 226 7.16 0.83 -14.14
CA VAL A 226 8.23 -0.05 -14.64
C VAL A 226 7.66 -1.11 -15.57
N ILE A 227 6.44 -1.60 -15.29
CA ILE A 227 5.74 -2.54 -16.17
C ILE A 227 5.55 -1.96 -17.57
N GLU A 228 5.23 -0.67 -17.67
CA GLU A 228 5.07 0.02 -18.94
C GLU A 228 6.40 0.40 -19.61
N ALA A 229 7.26 1.11 -18.90
CA ALA A 229 8.45 1.73 -19.50
C ALA A 229 9.64 0.77 -19.63
N SER A 230 9.70 -0.28 -18.80
CA SER A 230 10.80 -1.25 -18.79
C SER A 230 10.31 -2.68 -18.55
N PRO A 231 9.44 -3.22 -19.43
CA PRO A 231 8.73 -4.49 -19.23
C PRO A 231 9.63 -5.72 -19.18
N LEU A 232 10.88 -5.63 -19.67
CA LEU A 232 11.84 -6.73 -19.68
C LEU A 232 12.92 -6.60 -18.59
N SER A 233 12.83 -5.58 -17.73
CA SER A 233 13.79 -5.40 -16.65
C SER A 233 13.62 -6.41 -15.52
N ASN A 234 14.70 -6.70 -14.79
CA ASN A 234 14.63 -7.49 -13.56
C ASN A 234 13.60 -6.91 -12.57
N GLN A 235 13.45 -5.58 -12.54
CA GLN A 235 12.51 -4.91 -11.64
C GLN A 235 11.05 -5.23 -11.99
N SER A 236 10.70 -5.27 -13.27
CA SER A 236 9.36 -5.65 -13.72
C SER A 236 8.97 -7.06 -13.27
N TYR A 237 9.93 -7.99 -13.23
CA TYR A 237 9.71 -9.35 -12.74
C TYR A 237 9.27 -9.38 -11.27
N PHE A 238 9.85 -8.55 -10.40
CA PHE A 238 9.46 -8.50 -8.99
C PHE A 238 8.02 -8.01 -8.79
N TYR A 239 7.57 -7.01 -9.56
CA TYR A 239 6.19 -6.56 -9.53
C TYR A 239 5.22 -7.61 -10.06
N ARG A 240 5.54 -8.30 -11.17
CA ARG A 240 4.74 -9.43 -11.67
C ARG A 240 4.65 -10.57 -10.66
N ARG A 241 5.77 -10.90 -10.01
CA ARG A 241 5.81 -11.94 -8.97
C ARG A 241 4.92 -11.56 -7.79
N LEU A 242 4.95 -10.30 -7.34
CA LEU A 242 4.07 -9.81 -6.28
C LEU A 242 2.60 -9.89 -6.71
N ALA A 243 2.28 -9.48 -7.94
CA ALA A 243 0.92 -9.57 -8.49
C ALA A 243 0.41 -11.01 -8.51
N ASN A 244 1.20 -11.95 -9.04
CA ASN A 244 0.86 -13.37 -9.06
C ASN A 244 0.64 -13.92 -7.64
N GLN A 245 1.52 -13.56 -6.69
CA GLN A 245 1.35 -13.99 -5.31
C GLN A 245 0.04 -13.47 -4.68
N ILE A 246 -0.34 -12.23 -4.97
CA ILE A 246 -1.61 -11.65 -4.50
C ILE A 246 -2.81 -12.39 -5.12
N VAL A 247 -2.73 -12.72 -6.42
CA VAL A 247 -3.76 -13.49 -7.13
C VAL A 247 -3.91 -14.90 -6.55
N ASP A 248 -2.80 -15.63 -6.39
CA ASP A 248 -2.79 -17.00 -5.88
C ASP A 248 -3.36 -17.07 -4.46
N GLU A 249 -3.09 -16.05 -3.66
CA GLU A 249 -3.55 -15.98 -2.29
C GLU A 249 -4.96 -15.42 -2.12
N ALA A 250 -5.61 -14.90 -3.17
CA ALA A 250 -6.93 -14.29 -3.10
C ALA A 250 -7.99 -15.19 -2.43
N ALA A 251 -7.88 -16.51 -2.60
CA ALA A 251 -8.75 -17.50 -1.97
C ALA A 251 -8.40 -17.84 -0.50
N SER A 252 -7.21 -17.48 -0.01
CA SER A 252 -6.70 -17.87 1.32
C SER A 252 -7.07 -16.85 2.39
N GLN A 253 -7.58 -17.26 3.55
CA GLN A 253 -7.83 -16.31 4.64
C GLN A 253 -6.52 -15.75 5.20
N PRO A 254 -6.34 -14.42 5.28
CA PRO A 254 -5.14 -13.85 5.88
C PRO A 254 -5.09 -14.13 7.39
N GLY A 255 -3.87 -14.24 7.93
CA GLY A 255 -3.65 -14.46 9.35
C GLY A 255 -3.89 -13.21 10.19
N PRO A 256 -4.04 -13.35 11.52
CA PRO A 256 -4.10 -12.21 12.43
C PRO A 256 -2.72 -11.55 12.54
N SER A 257 -2.67 -10.22 12.63
CA SER A 257 -1.47 -9.51 13.08
C SER A 257 -1.52 -9.27 14.59
N VAL A 258 -0.44 -9.53 15.30
CA VAL A 258 -0.32 -9.21 16.74
C VAL A 258 0.68 -8.07 16.90
N PRO A 259 0.23 -6.84 17.18
CA PRO A 259 1.15 -5.72 17.35
C PRO A 259 2.01 -5.86 18.60
N MET A 260 3.28 -5.47 18.53
CA MET A 260 4.17 -5.39 19.69
C MET A 260 3.81 -4.20 20.58
N GLN A 261 3.86 -4.38 21.90
CA GLN A 261 3.71 -3.28 22.84
C GLN A 261 4.91 -2.31 22.77
N PRO A 262 4.77 -1.04 23.20
CA PRO A 262 5.84 -0.05 23.07
C PRO A 262 7.17 -0.45 23.72
N GLU A 263 7.13 -1.23 24.80
CA GLU A 263 8.35 -1.76 25.46
C GLU A 263 8.97 -2.90 24.67
N GLU A 264 8.16 -3.85 24.20
CA GLU A 264 8.60 -4.98 23.36
C GLU A 264 9.24 -4.48 22.06
N LEU A 265 8.60 -3.54 21.36
CA LEU A 265 9.13 -2.97 20.12
C LEU A 265 10.47 -2.27 20.36
N ARG A 266 10.61 -1.54 21.48
CA ARG A 266 11.88 -0.88 21.85
C ARG A 266 12.97 -1.89 22.20
N ALA A 267 12.63 -2.94 22.95
CA ALA A 267 13.57 -4.00 23.30
C ALA A 267 14.04 -4.74 22.05
N TRP A 268 13.12 -5.16 21.19
CA TRP A 268 13.40 -5.77 19.90
C TRP A 268 14.32 -4.89 19.04
N ALA A 269 14.00 -3.60 18.90
CA ALA A 269 14.82 -2.66 18.13
C ALA A 269 16.25 -2.52 18.68
N ARG A 270 16.42 -2.54 20.01
CA ARG A 270 17.74 -2.52 20.64
C ARG A 270 18.56 -3.75 20.28
N THR A 271 17.96 -4.95 20.26
CA THR A 271 18.69 -6.18 19.87
C THR A 271 19.24 -6.10 18.45
N TRP A 272 18.50 -5.50 17.52
CA TRP A 272 18.99 -5.24 16.17
C TRP A 272 20.05 -4.14 16.13
N GLY A 273 19.93 -3.11 16.98
CA GLY A 273 20.98 -2.12 17.18
C GLY A 273 22.30 -2.75 17.64
N ASP A 274 22.25 -3.69 18.58
CA ASP A 274 23.42 -4.43 19.06
C ASP A 274 24.02 -5.33 17.95
N ARG A 275 23.18 -5.97 17.12
CA ARG A 275 23.63 -6.76 15.96
C ARG A 275 24.32 -5.89 14.90
N ILE A 276 23.78 -4.72 14.60
CA ILE A 276 24.40 -3.75 13.67
C ILE A 276 25.76 -3.31 14.23
N TYR A 277 25.81 -2.97 15.52
CA TYR A 277 27.07 -2.61 16.18
C TYR A 277 28.11 -3.73 16.08
N ALA A 278 27.71 -4.98 16.34
CA ALA A 278 28.60 -6.13 16.21
C ALA A 278 29.12 -6.30 14.77
N LEU A 279 28.22 -6.22 13.78
CA LEU A 279 28.55 -6.36 12.37
C LEU A 279 29.53 -5.27 11.88
N GLU A 280 29.27 -4.01 12.22
CA GLU A 280 30.13 -2.87 11.85
C GLU A 280 31.52 -2.92 12.52
N ASN A 281 31.63 -3.55 13.69
CA ASN A 281 32.89 -3.67 14.43
C ASN A 281 33.58 -5.04 14.26
N GLY A 282 33.08 -5.90 13.38
CA GLY A 282 33.66 -7.23 13.13
C GLY A 282 33.61 -8.18 14.34
N LEU A 283 32.67 -7.95 15.26
CA LEU A 283 32.47 -8.80 16.43
C LEU A 283 31.67 -10.04 16.00
N VAL A 284 32.37 -11.17 15.81
CA VAL A 284 31.73 -12.46 15.57
C VAL A 284 31.20 -12.97 16.91
N THR A 285 29.88 -12.91 17.11
CA THR A 285 29.24 -13.60 18.22
C THR A 285 29.04 -15.06 17.84
N ASP A 286 29.42 -15.97 18.73
CA ASP A 286 29.44 -17.42 18.50
C ASP A 286 28.14 -17.97 17.89
N GLY A 287 28.19 -18.35 16.61
CA GLY A 287 27.34 -19.39 16.01
C GLY A 287 25.86 -19.07 15.71
N ALA A 288 25.35 -17.87 16.01
CA ALA A 288 24.03 -17.47 15.53
C ALA A 288 24.16 -16.96 14.09
N ALA A 289 23.78 -17.78 13.11
CA ALA A 289 23.72 -17.36 11.72
C ALA A 289 22.84 -16.11 11.59
N ILE A 290 23.41 -15.06 10.97
CA ILE A 290 22.71 -13.85 10.54
C ILE A 290 21.81 -14.20 9.36
#